data_AF-A0A2N4SQX7-F1
#
_entry.id   AF-A0A2N4SQX7-F1
#
_cell.length_a   1.000
_cell.length_b   1.000
_cell.length_c   1.000
_cell.angle_alpha   90.00
_cell.angle_beta   90.00
_cell.angle_gamma   90.00
#
_symmetry.space_group_name_H-M   'P 1'
#
loop_
_entity.id
_entity.type
_entity.pdbx_description
1 polymer ?
#
loop_
_entity_poly.entity_id
_entity_poly.type
_entity_poly.pdbx_seq_one_letter_code
_entity_poly.pdbx_strand_id
1 'polypeptide(L)'
;MKAADLAEIILRAPTRRLDAEAKIVVCRPGTVGGTPAVSLKSAGFGIDWDNGTFQIYPAEQLTTLSAEDVAAIHKDVVKGGSWHAFQQWKKQDARIKALEAELAALKGAKHA
;
A
#
# COMPACT_ATOMS: atom_id res chain seq x y z
N MET A 1 1.27 21.94 1.98
CA MET A 1 1.26 22.60 0.66
C MET A 1 -0.19 22.77 0.27
N LYS A 2 -0.62 23.99 -0.03
CA LYS A 2 -1.97 24.26 -0.57
C LYS A 2 -1.98 24.00 -2.08
N ALA A 3 -3.17 23.86 -2.65
CA ALA A 3 -3.33 23.71 -4.11
C ALA A 3 -2.72 24.90 -4.89
N ALA A 4 -2.80 26.11 -4.32
CA ALA A 4 -2.19 27.31 -4.90
C ALA A 4 -0.67 27.21 -5.00
N ASP A 5 -0.01 26.74 -3.93
CA ASP A 5 1.45 26.56 -3.89
C ASP A 5 1.88 25.51 -4.94
N LEU A 6 1.11 24.41 -5.07
CA LEU A 6 1.36 23.37 -6.06
C LEU A 6 1.23 23.92 -7.49
N ALA A 7 0.18 24.71 -7.75
CA ALA A 7 -0.04 25.35 -9.05
C ALA A 7 1.10 26.32 -9.40
N GLU A 8 1.56 27.11 -8.44
CA GLU A 8 2.69 28.03 -8.64
C GLU A 8 3.97 27.27 -9.01
N ILE A 9 4.25 26.15 -8.36
CA ILE A 9 5.41 25.30 -8.68
C ILE A 9 5.33 24.76 -10.10
N ILE A 10 4.15 24.27 -10.51
CA ILE A 10 3.94 23.74 -11.87
C ILE A 10 4.08 24.84 -12.91
N LEU A 11 3.49 26.02 -12.67
CA LEU A 11 3.53 27.16 -13.60
C LEU A 11 4.93 27.80 -13.70
N ARG A 12 5.73 27.72 -12.64
CA ARG A 12 7.14 28.15 -12.67
C ARG A 12 8.08 27.13 -13.31
N ALA A 13 7.63 25.89 -13.52
CA ALA A 13 8.42 24.93 -14.25
C ALA A 13 8.65 25.45 -15.69
N PRO A 14 9.85 25.25 -16.27
CA PRO A 14 10.14 25.74 -17.60
C PRO A 14 9.11 25.17 -18.59
N THR A 15 8.41 26.07 -19.29
CA THR A 15 7.25 25.78 -20.15
C THR A 15 7.50 24.69 -21.20
N ARG A 16 8.76 24.47 -21.59
CA ARG A 16 9.20 23.37 -22.48
C ARG A 16 9.09 21.96 -21.87
N ARG A 17 8.69 21.83 -20.60
CA ARG A 17 8.56 20.56 -19.89
C ARG A 17 7.12 20.26 -19.43
N LEU A 18 6.15 21.06 -19.85
CA LEU A 18 4.74 20.80 -19.55
C LEU A 18 4.22 19.53 -20.24
N ASP A 19 4.90 19.09 -21.29
CA ASP A 19 4.62 17.83 -22.00
C ASP A 19 5.21 16.60 -21.29
N ALA A 20 6.01 16.80 -20.23
CA ALA A 20 6.65 15.70 -19.52
C ALA A 20 5.66 14.97 -18.59
N GLU A 21 5.87 13.66 -18.41
CA GLU A 21 5.03 12.85 -17.52
C GLU A 21 5.17 13.28 -16.05
N ALA A 22 4.03 13.57 -15.41
CA ALA A 22 3.97 13.79 -13.97
C ALA A 22 3.96 12.45 -13.22
N LYS A 23 4.87 12.30 -12.25
CA LYS A 23 5.02 11.07 -11.45
C LYS A 23 5.07 11.39 -9.96
N ILE A 24 4.46 10.52 -9.16
CA ILE A 24 4.59 10.52 -7.70
C ILE A 24 5.78 9.65 -7.33
N VAL A 25 6.77 10.24 -6.68
CA VAL A 25 7.90 9.51 -6.11
C VAL A 25 7.41 8.64 -4.95
N VAL A 26 7.77 7.37 -4.96
CA VAL A 26 7.46 6.41 -3.90
C VAL A 26 8.72 5.96 -3.19
N CYS A 27 8.67 5.84 -1.87
CA CYS A 27 9.79 5.30 -1.12
C CYS A 27 9.82 3.78 -1.27
N ARG A 28 10.78 3.25 -2.02
CA ARG A 28 11.07 1.81 -2.12
C ARG A 28 12.51 1.54 -1.68
N PRO A 29 12.74 1.19 -0.40
CA PRO A 29 14.09 0.91 0.11
C PRO A 29 14.69 -0.28 -0.64
N GLY A 30 15.93 -0.14 -1.09
CA GLY A 30 16.66 -1.18 -1.84
C GLY A 30 16.56 -1.10 -3.37
N THR A 31 15.91 -0.07 -3.92
CA THR A 31 15.88 0.14 -5.37
C THR A 31 17.24 0.67 -5.86
N VAL A 32 17.83 0.04 -6.88
CA VAL A 32 19.05 0.51 -7.55
C VAL A 32 18.68 1.09 -8.91
N GLY A 33 19.08 2.33 -9.20
CA GLY A 33 18.79 3.03 -10.45
C GLY A 33 17.94 4.28 -10.26
N GLY A 34 17.06 4.56 -11.23
CA GLY A 34 16.20 5.74 -11.23
C GLY A 34 15.27 5.82 -10.00
N THR A 35 14.85 7.03 -9.65
CA THR A 35 13.95 7.26 -8.53
C THR A 35 12.64 6.48 -8.74
N PRO A 36 12.28 5.54 -7.84
CA PRO A 36 11.04 4.78 -7.96
C PRO A 36 9.85 5.73 -7.89
N ALA A 37 9.01 5.70 -8.92
CA ALA A 37 7.87 6.60 -9.06
C ALA A 37 6.72 5.94 -9.81
N VAL A 38 5.50 6.41 -9.55
CA VAL A 38 4.25 5.95 -10.16
C VAL A 38 3.61 7.09 -10.94
N SER A 39 3.12 6.81 -12.15
CA SER A 39 2.46 7.81 -12.99
C SER A 39 1.12 8.26 -12.42
N LEU A 40 0.70 9.48 -12.77
CA LEU A 40 -0.62 9.99 -12.41
C LEU A 40 -1.70 9.53 -13.39
N LYS A 41 -2.87 9.21 -12.85
CA LYS A 41 -4.08 8.90 -13.63
C LYS A 41 -4.98 10.12 -13.78
N SER A 42 -5.24 10.81 -12.68
CA SER A 42 -6.11 11.98 -12.65
C SER A 42 -5.79 12.86 -11.44
N ALA A 43 -6.20 14.12 -11.50
CA ALA A 43 -6.18 15.03 -10.38
C ALA A 43 -7.42 15.92 -10.42
N GLY A 44 -7.89 16.37 -9.26
CA GLY A 44 -9.09 17.19 -9.17
C GLY A 44 -9.43 17.58 -7.75
N PHE A 45 -10.45 18.41 -7.58
CA PHE A 45 -10.95 18.75 -6.25
C PHE A 45 -11.84 17.63 -5.72
N GLY A 46 -11.70 17.35 -4.42
CA GLY A 46 -12.59 16.45 -3.70
C GLY A 46 -14.03 16.98 -3.65
N ILE A 47 -14.98 16.08 -3.55
CA ILE A 47 -16.42 16.37 -3.45
C ILE A 47 -16.93 16.01 -2.04
N ASP A 48 -18.06 16.60 -1.64
CA ASP A 48 -18.75 16.30 -0.37
C ASP A 48 -17.82 16.39 0.84
N TRP A 49 -17.48 15.27 1.47
CA TRP A 49 -16.60 15.17 2.64
C TRP A 49 -15.15 15.58 2.38
N ASP A 50 -14.73 15.54 1.12
CA ASP A 50 -13.38 15.91 0.72
C ASP A 50 -13.29 17.35 0.17
N ASN A 51 -14.37 18.12 0.30
CA ASN A 51 -14.41 19.49 -0.21
C ASN A 51 -13.29 20.35 0.41
N GLY A 52 -12.61 21.13 -0.44
CA GLY A 52 -11.44 21.92 -0.08
C GLY A 52 -10.10 21.17 -0.18
N THR A 53 -10.09 19.89 -0.55
CA THR A 53 -8.86 19.14 -0.86
C THR A 53 -8.64 19.03 -2.36
N PHE A 54 -7.39 19.20 -2.80
CA PHE A 54 -6.98 18.86 -4.16
C PHE A 54 -6.34 17.47 -4.14
N GLN A 55 -6.99 16.52 -4.80
CA GLN A 55 -6.65 15.11 -4.78
C GLN A 55 -5.91 14.72 -6.05
N ILE A 56 -4.91 13.86 -5.88
CA ILE A 56 -4.09 13.33 -6.96
C ILE A 56 -4.19 11.81 -6.89
N TYR A 57 -4.62 11.20 -7.99
CA TYR A 57 -4.84 9.76 -8.09
C TYR A 57 -3.73 9.12 -8.91
N PRO A 58 -2.91 8.25 -8.31
CA PRO A 58 -1.90 7.49 -9.03
C PRO A 58 -2.54 6.42 -9.93
N ALA A 59 -1.84 6.05 -11.00
CA ALA A 59 -2.25 4.97 -11.90
C ALA A 59 -2.10 3.58 -11.28
N GLU A 60 -1.16 3.43 -10.36
CA GLU A 60 -0.90 2.19 -9.63
C GLU A 60 -0.99 2.42 -8.12
N GLN A 61 -1.12 1.32 -7.39
CA GLN A 61 -1.19 1.38 -5.94
C GLN A 61 0.17 1.76 -5.33
N LEU A 62 0.16 2.68 -4.36
CA LEU A 62 1.38 3.15 -3.69
C LEU A 62 1.82 2.24 -2.53
N THR A 63 1.08 1.17 -2.23
CA THR A 63 1.47 0.18 -1.22
C THR A 63 2.30 -0.94 -1.84
N THR A 64 3.14 -1.56 -1.02
CA THR A 64 3.92 -2.77 -1.38
C THR A 64 3.09 -4.04 -1.31
N LEU A 65 1.86 -3.97 -0.78
CA LEU A 65 0.94 -5.10 -0.72
C LEU A 65 0.50 -5.48 -2.14
N SER A 66 0.30 -6.79 -2.36
CA SER A 66 -0.29 -7.26 -3.60
C SER A 66 -1.74 -6.78 -3.71
N ALA A 67 -2.25 -6.65 -4.94
CA ALA A 67 -3.66 -6.30 -5.15
C ALA A 67 -4.61 -7.30 -4.47
N GLU A 68 -4.21 -8.57 -4.38
CA GLU A 68 -4.93 -9.62 -3.67
C GLU A 68 -4.98 -9.38 -2.16
N ASP A 69 -3.84 -9.04 -1.54
CA ASP A 69 -3.76 -8.72 -0.11
C ASP A 69 -4.64 -7.52 0.23
N VAL A 70 -4.64 -6.49 -0.61
CA VAL A 70 -5.48 -5.31 -0.38
C VAL A 70 -6.95 -5.64 -0.54
N ALA A 71 -7.32 -6.43 -1.54
CA ALA A 71 -8.69 -6.90 -1.71
C ALA A 71 -9.16 -7.76 -0.52
N ALA A 72 -8.28 -8.58 0.04
CA ALA A 72 -8.55 -9.37 1.25
C ALA A 72 -8.76 -8.47 2.46
N ILE A 73 -7.88 -7.48 2.69
CA ILE A 73 -8.02 -6.50 3.78
C ILE A 73 -9.33 -5.73 3.66
N HIS A 74 -9.69 -5.24 2.47
CA HIS A 74 -10.96 -4.54 2.29
C HIS A 74 -12.17 -5.42 2.61
N LYS A 75 -12.15 -6.69 2.18
CA LYS A 75 -13.21 -7.65 2.51
C LYS A 75 -13.30 -7.92 4.01
N ASP A 76 -12.16 -8.02 4.69
CA ASP A 76 -12.13 -8.24 6.13
C ASP A 76 -12.56 -7.01 6.93
N VAL A 77 -12.13 -5.80 6.56
CA VAL A 77 -12.55 -4.55 7.21
C VAL A 77 -14.06 -4.33 7.04
N VAL A 78 -14.62 -4.61 5.85
CA VAL A 78 -16.07 -4.55 5.60
C VAL A 78 -16.83 -5.55 6.49
N LYS A 79 -16.21 -6.67 6.86
CA LYS A 79 -16.75 -7.65 7.82
C LYS A 79 -16.45 -7.32 9.29
N GLY A 80 -15.76 -6.21 9.57
CA GLY A 80 -15.41 -5.76 10.93
C GLY A 80 -14.08 -6.29 11.47
N GLY A 81 -13.25 -6.94 10.65
CA GLY A 81 -11.93 -7.42 11.03
C GLY A 81 -10.89 -6.30 11.03
N SER A 82 -10.29 -5.99 12.18
CA SER A 82 -9.15 -5.06 12.23
C SER A 82 -7.88 -5.73 11.69
N TRP A 83 -7.00 -4.98 11.03
CA TRP A 83 -5.67 -5.44 10.59
C TRP A 83 -4.87 -6.08 11.75
N HIS A 84 -5.05 -5.58 12.96
CA HIS A 84 -4.45 -6.15 14.15
C HIS A 84 -4.98 -7.54 14.48
N ALA A 85 -6.28 -7.80 14.29
CA ALA A 85 -6.85 -9.13 14.48
C ALA A 85 -6.25 -10.15 13.49
N PHE A 86 -6.07 -9.75 12.23
CA PHE A 86 -5.42 -10.60 11.22
C PHE A 86 -3.95 -10.90 11.55
N GLN A 87 -3.19 -9.87 11.98
CA GLN A 87 -1.80 -10.04 12.44
C GLN A 87 -1.68 -10.97 13.65
N GLN A 88 -2.60 -10.88 14.62
CA GLN A 88 -2.61 -11.76 15.78
C GLN A 88 -2.99 -13.19 15.40
N TRP A 89 -3.99 -13.37 14.53
CA TRP A 89 -4.37 -14.68 13.99
C TRP A 89 -3.18 -15.34 13.27
N LYS A 90 -2.48 -14.61 12.38
CA LYS A 90 -1.33 -15.13 11.64
C LYS A 90 -0.21 -15.61 12.57
N LYS A 91 0.05 -14.89 13.67
CA LYS A 91 1.04 -15.31 14.68
C LYS A 91 0.58 -16.56 15.44
N GLN A 92 -0.70 -16.66 15.76
CA GLN A 92 -1.27 -17.81 16.45
C GLN A 92 -1.27 -19.07 15.56
N ASP A 93 -1.64 -18.96 14.29
CA ASP A 93 -1.62 -20.06 13.31
C ASP A 93 -0.21 -20.64 13.13
N ALA A 94 0.81 -19.77 13.03
CA ALA A 94 2.20 -20.20 12.95
C ALA A 94 2.65 -20.98 14.21
N ARG A 95 2.18 -20.58 15.39
CA ARG A 95 2.50 -21.25 16.64
C ARG A 95 1.78 -22.58 16.79
N ILE A 96 0.53 -22.67 16.35
CA ILE A 96 -0.23 -23.93 16.30
C ILE A 96 0.49 -24.94 15.40
N LYS A 97 0.88 -24.55 14.19
CA LYS A 97 1.60 -25.44 13.26
C LYS A 97 2.94 -25.94 13.80
N ALA A 98 3.69 -25.08 14.49
CA ALA A 98 4.95 -25.47 15.13
C ALA A 98 4.72 -26.51 16.23
N LEU A 99 3.71 -26.29 17.08
CA LEU A 99 3.33 -27.22 18.14
C LEU A 99 2.78 -28.55 17.60
N GLU A 100 2.00 -28.50 16.52
CA GLU A 100 1.50 -29.71 15.83
C GLU A 100 2.65 -30.54 15.24
N ALA A 101 3.67 -29.89 14.67
CA ALA A 101 4.86 -30.57 14.17
C ALA A 101 5.68 -31.20 15.31
N GLU A 102 5.84 -30.53 16.45
CA GLU A 102 6.50 -31.08 17.65
C GLU A 102 5.73 -32.27 18.23
N LEU A 103 4.40 -32.18 18.32
CA LEU A 103 3.54 -33.28 18.76
C LEU A 103 3.61 -34.47 17.81
N ALA A 104 3.66 -34.23 16.49
CA ALA A 104 3.84 -35.29 15.51
C ALA A 104 5.21 -35.98 15.64
N ALA A 105 6.28 -35.22 15.86
CA ALA A 105 7.62 -35.76 16.08
C ALA A 105 7.70 -36.59 17.38
N LEU A 106 7.09 -36.11 18.47
CA LEU A 106 7.03 -36.82 19.75
C LEU A 106 6.17 -38.08 19.69
N LYS A 107 5.04 -38.06 18.95
CA LYS A 107 4.22 -39.25 18.72
C LYS A 107 4.94 -40.28 17.83
N GLY A 108 5.69 -39.83 16.83
CA GLY A 108 6.53 -40.70 16.00
C GLY A 108 7.66 -41.38 16.78
N ALA A 109 8.30 -40.65 17.70
CA ALA A 109 9.38 -41.18 18.54
C ALA A 109 8.91 -42.16 19.64
N LYS A 110 7.62 -42.16 19.98
CA LYS A 110 7.05 -43.05 21.02
C LYS A 110 6.60 -44.42 20.47
N HIS A 111 6.68 -44.61 19.15
CA HIS A 111 6.27 -45.83 18.43
C HIS A 111 7.42 -46.47 17.62
N ALA A 112 8.65 -45.99 17.78
CA ALA A 112 9.88 -46.61 17.29
C ALA A 112 10.61 -47.29 18.45
#